data_AF-A0A926BTC9-F1
#
_entry.id   AF-A0A926BTC9-F1
#
_cell.length_a   1.000
_cell.length_b   1.000
_cell.length_c   1.000
_cell.angle_alpha   90.00
_cell.angle_beta   90.00
_cell.angle_gamma   90.00
#
_symmetry.space_group_name_H-M   'P 1'
#
loop_
_entity.id
_entity.type
_entity.pdbx_description
1 polymer ?
#
loop_
_entity_poly.entity_id
_entity_poly.type
_entity_poly.pdbx_seq_one_letter_code
_entity_poly.pdbx_strand_id
1 'polypeptide(L)'
;MSHSAQAQMSTLASIDTVPARVLDLAAARRRLPLYMDAVAATLDHRLQNAIAKIPLSVRRYLAIRGYVRREYKVHTHWSWTASEASAFRKTAEYRAMVDSIVAIQKRFAFQNPGYRLEVVTDIRTLETQLSKWNKVASIAVSGREVIDTSLIVLADTSWSDVPDSAGTYRFRAFLHSYELNNTPTVAVPGFSDHGQLRAFDFKVYRHARLIAGTTTATIRRAWDLPGWSCKLNAAICNYSDVFVGPLIEPYEPWHYTWVGR
;
A
#
# COMPACT_ATOMS: atom_id res chain seq x y z
N MET A 1 63.25 -9.63 -52.37
CA MET A 1 63.86 -8.29 -52.40
C MET A 1 62.74 -7.28 -52.55
N SER A 2 62.35 -6.66 -51.43
CA SER A 2 62.36 -5.20 -51.18
C SER A 2 61.16 -4.43 -51.76
N HIS A 3 60.19 -4.11 -50.87
CA HIS A 3 59.76 -2.76 -50.46
C HIS A 3 58.44 -2.41 -51.17
N SER A 4 57.40 -1.82 -50.58
CA SER A 4 57.36 -0.87 -49.47
C SER A 4 55.97 -0.86 -48.79
N ALA A 5 55.98 -0.47 -47.52
CA ALA A 5 54.80 -0.17 -46.70
C ALA A 5 54.28 1.26 -46.95
N GLN A 6 53.14 1.60 -46.32
CA GLN A 6 52.36 2.86 -46.33
C GLN A 6 51.30 2.92 -47.46
N ALA A 7 50.01 3.15 -47.21
CA ALA A 7 49.41 3.96 -46.16
C ALA A 7 48.08 3.39 -45.64
N GLN A 8 47.94 3.39 -44.31
CA GLN A 8 46.68 3.54 -43.60
C GLN A 8 46.19 4.99 -43.83
N MET A 9 44.92 5.20 -44.20
CA MET A 9 44.14 6.33 -43.70
C MET A 9 42.63 6.06 -43.83
N SER A 10 42.04 5.87 -42.65
CA SER A 10 40.79 6.50 -42.22
C SER A 10 39.46 6.11 -42.91
N THR A 11 38.80 5.11 -42.33
CA THR A 11 37.33 5.01 -42.30
C THR A 11 36.88 4.53 -40.92
N LEU A 12 36.94 5.44 -39.94
CA LEU A 12 36.17 5.35 -38.70
C LEU A 12 35.36 6.65 -38.55
N ALA A 13 34.21 6.67 -39.21
CA ALA A 13 33.05 7.53 -38.94
C ALA A 13 31.83 6.64 -39.25
N SER A 14 30.83 6.46 -38.41
CA SER A 14 30.27 7.34 -37.40
C SER A 14 29.91 6.54 -36.15
N ILE A 15 30.33 7.03 -34.98
CA ILE A 15 29.62 6.68 -33.74
C ILE A 15 28.33 7.51 -33.81
N ASP A 16 27.20 6.84 -34.01
CA ASP A 16 25.88 7.44 -33.87
C ASP A 16 25.79 8.07 -32.47
N THR A 17 25.95 9.39 -32.41
CA THR A 17 25.58 10.17 -31.24
C THR A 17 24.07 10.10 -31.13
N VAL A 18 23.57 9.18 -30.31
CA VAL A 18 22.18 9.22 -29.85
C VAL A 18 21.96 10.62 -29.26
N PRO A 19 21.09 11.47 -29.84
CA PRO A 19 20.91 12.82 -29.34
C PRO A 19 20.50 12.76 -27.87
N ALA A 20 21.16 13.56 -27.04
CA ALA A 20 20.84 13.67 -25.63
C ALA A 20 19.35 13.99 -25.48
N ARG A 21 18.65 13.23 -24.63
CA ARG A 21 17.23 13.46 -24.34
C ARG A 21 17.06 14.88 -23.79
N VAL A 22 16.33 15.72 -24.53
CA VAL A 22 15.93 17.04 -24.05
C VAL A 22 14.81 16.82 -23.03
N LEU A 23 14.99 17.34 -21.82
CA LEU A 23 14.00 17.28 -20.76
C LEU A 23 13.23 18.60 -20.70
N ASP A 24 11.90 18.54 -20.85
CA ASP A 24 10.99 19.68 -20.69
C ASP A 24 10.06 19.47 -19.47
N LEU A 25 10.47 20.00 -18.32
CA LEU A 25 9.68 19.95 -17.09
C LEU A 25 8.38 20.77 -17.18
N ALA A 26 8.31 21.79 -18.02
CA ALA A 26 7.10 22.59 -18.18
C ALA A 26 6.04 21.79 -18.95
N ALA A 27 6.43 21.09 -20.02
CA ALA A 27 5.56 20.14 -20.69
C ALA A 27 5.15 18.99 -19.77
N ALA A 28 6.09 18.41 -19.00
CA ALA A 28 5.78 17.35 -18.03
C ALA A 28 4.69 17.75 -17.03
N ARG A 29 4.73 18.98 -16.51
CA ARG A 29 3.71 19.51 -15.58
C ARG A 29 2.32 19.62 -16.22
N ARG A 30 2.23 19.91 -17.52
CA ARG A 30 0.96 19.91 -18.27
C ARG A 30 0.47 18.50 -18.57
N ARG A 31 1.38 17.58 -18.92
CA ARG A 31 1.09 16.18 -19.26
C ARG A 31 0.62 15.35 -18.07
N LEU A 32 1.25 15.52 -16.90
CA LEU A 32 1.01 14.69 -15.73
C LEU A 32 -0.47 14.50 -15.36
N PRO A 33 -1.29 15.56 -15.18
CA PRO A 33 -2.70 15.38 -14.88
C PRO A 33 -3.45 14.60 -15.98
N LEU A 34 -3.17 14.87 -17.26
CA LEU A 34 -3.81 14.19 -18.39
C LEU A 34 -3.50 12.70 -18.41
N TYR A 35 -2.23 12.32 -18.21
CA TYR A 35 -1.82 10.92 -18.15
C TYR A 35 -2.35 10.21 -16.90
N MET A 36 -2.41 10.88 -15.75
CA MET A 36 -3.02 10.33 -14.53
C MET A 36 -4.51 10.07 -14.73
N ASP A 37 -5.24 11.00 -15.35
CA ASP A 37 -6.67 10.87 -15.63
C ASP A 37 -6.93 9.76 -16.67
N ALA A 38 -6.11 9.70 -17.74
CA ALA A 38 -6.18 8.64 -18.74
C ALA A 38 -5.96 7.25 -18.13
N VAL A 39 -4.98 7.10 -17.23
CA VAL A 39 -4.77 5.83 -16.51
C VAL A 39 -5.95 5.54 -15.58
N ALA A 40 -6.44 6.52 -14.83
CA ALA A 40 -7.56 6.33 -13.91
C ALA A 40 -8.83 5.86 -14.64
N ALA A 41 -9.10 6.37 -15.83
CA ALA A 41 -10.24 5.97 -16.67
C ALA A 41 -10.18 4.50 -17.13
N THR A 42 -9.00 3.86 -17.10
CA THR A 42 -8.86 2.43 -17.46
C THR A 42 -9.16 1.46 -16.31
N LEU A 43 -9.31 1.96 -15.07
CA LEU A 43 -9.45 1.11 -13.88
C LEU A 43 -10.88 0.59 -13.68
N ASP A 44 -11.05 -0.51 -12.93
CA ASP A 44 -12.37 -0.98 -12.46
C ASP A 44 -13.20 0.17 -11.82
N HIS A 45 -14.51 0.19 -12.11
CA HIS A 45 -15.42 1.26 -11.67
C HIS A 45 -15.42 1.53 -10.16
N ARG A 46 -15.16 0.52 -9.31
CA ARG A 46 -15.03 0.71 -7.85
C ARG A 46 -13.82 1.55 -7.50
N LEU A 47 -12.71 1.33 -8.22
CA LEU A 47 -11.48 2.10 -8.07
C LEU A 47 -11.71 3.53 -8.54
N GLN A 48 -12.35 3.72 -9.70
CA GLN A 48 -12.72 5.05 -10.21
C GLN A 48 -13.59 5.83 -9.20
N ASN A 49 -14.62 5.18 -8.65
CA ASN A 49 -15.49 5.78 -7.64
C ASN A 49 -14.73 6.16 -6.36
N ALA A 50 -13.74 5.37 -5.95
CA ALA A 50 -12.90 5.70 -4.81
C ALA A 50 -11.95 6.88 -5.12
N ILE A 51 -11.36 6.93 -6.31
CA ILE A 51 -10.51 8.04 -6.79
C ILE A 51 -11.30 9.36 -6.78
N ALA A 52 -12.55 9.35 -7.23
CA ALA A 52 -13.41 10.53 -7.25
C ALA A 52 -13.63 11.15 -5.87
N LYS A 53 -13.62 10.32 -4.81
CA LYS A 53 -13.77 10.76 -3.40
C LYS A 53 -12.47 11.28 -2.77
N ILE A 54 -11.33 11.17 -3.45
CA ILE A 54 -10.05 11.71 -3.00
C ILE A 54 -9.88 13.09 -3.64
N PRO A 55 -9.73 14.20 -2.89
CA PRO A 55 -9.55 15.52 -3.49
C PRO A 55 -8.39 15.56 -4.50
N LEU A 56 -8.52 16.40 -5.55
CA LEU A 56 -7.46 16.66 -6.53
C LEU A 56 -6.20 17.17 -5.83
N SER A 57 -5.30 16.24 -5.51
CA SER A 57 -4.15 16.47 -4.65
C SER A 57 -3.10 15.38 -4.88
N VAL A 58 -1.92 15.55 -4.30
CA VAL A 58 -0.83 14.57 -4.34
C VAL A 58 -1.26 13.17 -3.89
N ARG A 59 -2.27 13.09 -3.01
CA ARG A 59 -2.81 11.83 -2.47
C ARG A 59 -3.59 11.05 -3.51
N ARG A 60 -4.20 11.73 -4.49
CA ARG A 60 -4.95 11.08 -5.57
C ARG A 60 -4.01 10.32 -6.50
N TYR A 61 -2.86 10.90 -6.85
CA TYR A 61 -1.89 10.23 -7.73
C TYR A 61 -1.24 9.01 -7.06
N LEU A 62 -0.97 9.10 -5.76
CA LEU A 62 -0.56 7.92 -4.99
C LEU A 62 -1.62 6.81 -5.01
N ALA A 63 -2.91 7.18 -4.92
CA ALA A 63 -4.00 6.21 -4.97
C ALA A 63 -4.09 5.55 -6.34
N ILE A 64 -4.00 6.33 -7.44
CA ILE A 64 -3.98 5.80 -8.81
C ILE A 64 -2.86 4.78 -8.98
N ARG A 65 -1.63 5.12 -8.60
CA ARG A 65 -0.49 4.19 -8.62
C ARG A 65 -0.77 2.94 -7.78
N GLY A 66 -1.30 3.12 -6.57
CA GLY A 66 -1.70 2.03 -5.68
C GLY A 66 -2.73 1.09 -6.30
N TYR A 67 -3.69 1.64 -7.04
CA TYR A 67 -4.73 0.90 -7.74
C TYR A 67 -4.21 0.16 -8.95
N VAL A 68 -3.37 0.79 -9.78
CA VAL A 68 -2.70 0.12 -10.91
C VAL A 68 -1.97 -1.15 -10.45
N ARG A 69 -1.31 -1.12 -9.30
CA ARG A 69 -0.58 -2.27 -8.73
C ARG A 69 -1.45 -3.33 -8.07
N ARG A 70 -2.71 -3.04 -7.77
CA ARG A 70 -3.60 -3.92 -6.98
C ARG A 70 -4.89 -4.26 -7.70
N GLU A 71 -5.10 -3.77 -8.92
CA GLU A 71 -6.34 -3.96 -9.66
C GLU A 71 -6.73 -5.43 -9.79
N TYR A 72 -5.77 -6.32 -10.05
CA TYR A 72 -6.03 -7.77 -10.14
C TYR A 72 -6.64 -8.38 -8.86
N LYS A 73 -6.55 -7.69 -7.71
CA LYS A 73 -7.12 -8.12 -6.42
C LYS A 73 -8.48 -7.50 -6.11
N VAL A 74 -9.01 -6.62 -6.96
CA VAL A 74 -10.24 -5.86 -6.65
C VAL A 74 -11.45 -6.77 -6.41
N HIS A 75 -11.53 -7.94 -7.02
CA HIS A 75 -12.66 -8.84 -6.80
C HIS A 75 -12.58 -9.62 -5.48
N THR A 76 -11.37 -9.81 -4.94
CA THR A 76 -11.13 -10.70 -3.80
C THR A 76 -10.78 -9.94 -2.52
N HIS A 77 -10.20 -8.75 -2.62
CA HIS A 77 -9.68 -7.98 -1.47
C HIS A 77 -10.34 -6.62 -1.31
N TRP A 78 -11.30 -6.27 -2.17
CA TRP A 78 -12.01 -5.01 -2.02
C TRP A 78 -12.86 -5.02 -0.75
N SER A 79 -12.81 -3.89 -0.05
CA SER A 79 -13.50 -3.72 1.23
C SER A 79 -14.99 -3.93 1.07
N TRP A 80 -15.57 -4.69 1.99
CA TRP A 80 -16.98 -4.98 2.02
C TRP A 80 -17.80 -3.73 2.33
N THR A 81 -19.01 -3.73 1.78
CA THR A 81 -20.13 -2.90 2.19
C THR A 81 -20.62 -3.33 3.58
N ALA A 82 -21.42 -2.47 4.21
CA ALA A 82 -22.08 -2.81 5.48
C ALA A 82 -22.98 -4.06 5.36
N SER A 83 -23.61 -4.28 4.20
CA SER A 83 -24.45 -5.44 3.94
C SER A 83 -23.63 -6.73 3.88
N GLU A 84 -22.52 -6.74 3.14
CA GLU A 84 -21.59 -7.87 3.06
C GLU A 84 -21.01 -8.21 4.44
N ALA A 85 -20.60 -7.20 5.22
CA ALA A 85 -20.13 -7.40 6.59
C ALA A 85 -21.21 -8.00 7.50
N SER A 86 -22.47 -7.55 7.36
CA SER A 86 -23.61 -8.10 8.11
C SER A 86 -23.93 -9.54 7.70
N ALA A 87 -23.81 -9.87 6.42
CA ALA A 87 -23.95 -11.23 5.92
C ALA A 87 -22.83 -12.14 6.46
N PHE A 88 -21.58 -11.68 6.42
CA PHE A 88 -20.44 -12.41 6.96
C PHE A 88 -20.61 -12.73 8.45
N ARG A 89 -21.12 -11.78 9.25
CA ARG A 89 -21.38 -12.00 10.69
C ARG A 89 -22.32 -13.19 11.00
N LYS A 90 -23.07 -13.68 10.00
CA LYS A 90 -24.00 -14.82 10.16
C LYS A 90 -23.37 -16.17 9.78
N THR A 91 -22.14 -16.18 9.28
CA THR A 91 -21.50 -17.41 8.77
C THR A 91 -20.89 -18.27 9.88
N ALA A 92 -20.58 -19.53 9.57
CA ALA A 92 -19.74 -20.37 10.43
C ALA A 92 -18.30 -19.84 10.50
N GLU A 93 -17.81 -19.27 9.40
CA GLU A 93 -16.48 -18.68 9.29
C GLU A 93 -16.28 -17.53 10.29
N TYR A 94 -17.24 -16.61 10.40
CA TYR A 94 -17.19 -15.52 11.38
C TYR A 94 -17.18 -16.05 12.83
N ARG A 95 -17.96 -17.10 13.12
CA ARG A 95 -17.95 -17.73 14.45
C ARG A 95 -16.58 -18.32 14.78
N ALA A 96 -15.99 -19.07 13.85
CA ALA A 96 -14.65 -19.65 14.02
C ALA A 96 -13.56 -18.57 14.22
N MET A 97 -13.66 -17.47 13.49
CA MET A 97 -12.79 -16.30 13.65
C MET A 97 -12.93 -15.68 15.06
N VAL A 98 -14.16 -15.44 15.53
CA VAL A 98 -14.42 -14.91 16.88
C VAL A 98 -13.91 -15.86 17.96
N ASP A 99 -14.17 -17.17 17.84
CA ASP A 99 -13.70 -18.18 18.80
C ASP A 99 -12.17 -18.20 18.88
N SER A 100 -11.49 -18.04 17.74
CA SER A 100 -10.03 -17.96 17.68
C SER A 100 -9.51 -16.72 18.42
N ILE A 101 -10.14 -15.55 18.24
CA ILE A 101 -9.80 -14.32 18.97
C ILE A 101 -10.00 -14.50 20.48
N VAL A 102 -11.13 -15.08 20.90
CA VAL A 102 -11.43 -15.32 22.32
C VAL A 102 -10.39 -16.26 22.95
N ALA A 103 -9.97 -17.30 22.22
CA ALA A 103 -8.96 -18.22 22.71
C ALA A 103 -7.59 -17.54 22.89
N ILE A 104 -7.17 -16.70 21.93
CA ILE A 104 -5.97 -15.87 22.04
C ILE A 104 -6.06 -14.94 23.26
N GLN A 105 -7.19 -14.26 23.46
CA GLN A 105 -7.41 -13.38 24.61
C GLN A 105 -7.26 -14.13 25.94
N LYS A 106 -7.89 -15.31 26.07
CA LYS A 106 -7.79 -16.16 27.28
C LYS A 106 -6.35 -16.59 27.54
N ARG A 107 -5.64 -17.05 26.51
CA ARG A 107 -4.24 -17.48 26.63
C ARG A 107 -3.32 -16.33 27.03
N PHE A 108 -3.46 -15.17 26.40
CA PHE A 108 -2.67 -14.01 26.75
C PHE A 108 -2.89 -13.60 28.21
N ALA A 109 -4.13 -13.56 28.68
CA ALA A 109 -4.45 -13.22 30.07
C ALA A 109 -3.90 -14.25 31.06
N PHE A 110 -3.96 -15.55 30.73
CA PHE A 110 -3.36 -16.62 31.52
C PHE A 110 -1.84 -16.45 31.65
N GLN A 111 -1.15 -16.13 30.55
CA GLN A 111 0.31 -15.92 30.52
C GLN A 111 0.75 -14.57 31.12
N ASN A 112 -0.17 -13.61 31.25
CA ASN A 112 0.12 -12.26 31.71
C ASN A 112 -0.92 -11.80 32.74
N PRO A 113 -0.87 -12.31 33.99
CA PRO A 113 -1.86 -12.01 35.01
C PRO A 113 -2.06 -10.51 35.23
N GLY A 114 -3.32 -10.07 35.31
CA GLY A 114 -3.71 -8.66 35.44
C GLY A 114 -3.81 -7.89 34.12
N TYR A 115 -3.42 -8.49 33.00
CA TYR A 115 -3.52 -7.89 31.67
C TYR A 115 -4.54 -8.63 30.80
N ARG A 116 -5.11 -7.90 29.83
CA ARG A 116 -6.05 -8.44 28.85
C ARG A 116 -5.81 -7.83 27.47
N LEU A 117 -6.21 -8.57 26.45
CA LEU A 117 -6.26 -8.06 25.09
C LEU A 117 -7.66 -7.55 24.76
N GLU A 118 -7.73 -6.43 24.06
CA GLU A 118 -8.92 -6.00 23.32
C GLU A 118 -8.63 -6.02 21.83
N VAL A 119 -9.66 -6.31 21.04
CA VAL A 119 -9.62 -6.29 19.59
C VAL A 119 -10.86 -5.57 19.09
N VAL A 120 -10.69 -4.68 18.11
CA VAL A 120 -11.83 -4.09 17.40
C VAL A 120 -12.20 -5.04 16.27
N THR A 121 -13.43 -5.56 16.30
CA THR A 121 -13.98 -6.49 15.28
C THR A 121 -15.00 -5.81 14.37
N ASP A 122 -15.01 -4.48 14.35
CA ASP A 122 -15.77 -3.71 13.39
C ASP A 122 -15.00 -3.56 12.08
N ILE A 123 -15.74 -3.66 10.99
CA ILE A 123 -15.20 -3.50 9.64
C ILE A 123 -14.66 -2.08 9.47
N ARG A 124 -13.45 -1.98 8.92
CA ARG A 124 -12.92 -0.69 8.47
C ARG A 124 -13.47 -0.38 7.09
N THR A 125 -14.61 0.31 7.03
CA THR A 125 -15.30 0.66 5.78
C THR A 125 -14.41 1.46 4.82
N LEU A 126 -14.76 1.44 3.53
CA LEU A 126 -14.09 2.26 2.52
C LEU A 126 -14.06 3.75 2.90
N GLU A 127 -15.16 4.27 3.44
CA GLU A 127 -15.29 5.66 3.90
C GLU A 127 -14.28 5.98 5.00
N THR A 128 -14.11 5.06 5.95
CA THR A 128 -13.11 5.20 7.03
C THR A 128 -11.69 5.20 6.46
N GLN A 129 -11.41 4.32 5.49
CA GLN A 129 -10.11 4.26 4.82
C GLN A 129 -9.82 5.53 4.02
N LEU A 130 -10.80 6.05 3.26
CA LEU A 130 -10.69 7.30 2.52
C LEU A 130 -10.44 8.50 3.46
N SER A 131 -11.17 8.56 4.59
CA SER A 131 -10.97 9.60 5.61
C SER A 131 -9.53 9.58 6.16
N LYS A 132 -8.99 8.40 6.48
CA LYS A 132 -7.60 8.24 6.92
C LYS A 132 -6.61 8.63 5.83
N TRP A 133 -6.78 8.09 4.62
CA TRP A 133 -5.94 8.39 3.46
C TRP A 133 -5.79 9.90 3.22
N ASN A 134 -6.90 10.62 3.30
CA ASN A 134 -6.93 12.07 3.05
C ASN A 134 -6.28 12.91 4.17
N LYS A 135 -6.02 12.34 5.35
CA LYS A 135 -5.50 13.07 6.52
C LYS A 135 -4.06 12.70 6.88
N VAL A 136 -3.65 11.46 6.69
CA VAL A 136 -2.32 10.97 7.13
C VAL A 136 -1.20 11.66 6.36
N ALA A 137 -0.17 12.11 7.09
CA ALA A 137 0.94 12.89 6.53
C ALA A 137 1.83 12.08 5.58
N SER A 138 2.13 10.81 5.90
CA SER A 138 2.95 9.95 5.05
C SER A 138 2.37 9.77 3.64
N ILE A 139 1.03 9.82 3.48
CA ILE A 139 0.36 9.76 2.18
C ILE A 139 0.70 10.96 1.32
N ALA A 140 0.81 12.16 1.93
CA ALA A 140 1.22 13.34 1.19
C ALA A 140 2.70 13.27 0.77
N VAL A 141 3.56 12.74 1.64
CA VAL A 141 5.00 12.54 1.36
C VAL A 141 5.19 11.56 0.18
N SER A 142 4.64 10.35 0.28
CA SER A 142 4.75 9.36 -0.80
C SER A 142 4.04 9.83 -2.08
N GLY A 143 2.96 10.62 -1.98
CA GLY A 143 2.30 11.20 -3.14
C GLY A 143 3.11 12.27 -3.85
N ARG A 144 3.93 13.04 -3.13
CA ARG A 144 4.89 13.97 -3.72
C ARG A 144 5.96 13.21 -4.50
N GLU A 145 6.46 12.12 -3.95
CA GLU A 145 7.45 11.26 -4.61
C GLU A 145 6.91 10.72 -5.95
N VAL A 146 5.66 10.25 -5.98
CA VAL A 146 5.02 9.81 -7.25
C VAL A 146 4.97 10.95 -8.28
N ILE A 147 4.65 12.18 -7.85
CA ILE A 147 4.64 13.36 -8.75
C ILE A 147 6.05 13.60 -9.30
N ASP A 148 7.04 13.71 -8.44
CA ASP A 148 8.39 14.12 -8.82
C ASP A 148 9.00 13.12 -9.80
N THR A 149 8.86 11.82 -9.54
CA THR A 149 9.32 10.77 -10.47
C THR A 149 8.52 10.76 -11.77
N SER A 150 7.20 10.98 -11.72
CA SER A 150 6.37 11.05 -12.94
C SER A 150 6.74 12.25 -13.81
N LEU A 151 7.09 13.39 -13.20
CA LEU A 151 7.54 14.58 -13.94
C LEU A 151 8.86 14.30 -14.67
N ILE A 152 9.81 13.60 -14.04
CA ILE A 152 11.06 13.20 -14.69
C ILE A 152 10.79 12.32 -15.90
N VAL A 153 9.90 11.32 -15.76
CA VAL A 153 9.54 10.42 -16.86
C VAL A 153 8.88 11.18 -18.01
N LEU A 154 7.91 12.06 -17.72
CA LEU A 154 7.13 12.79 -18.72
C LEU A 154 7.85 14.01 -19.32
N ALA A 155 9.02 14.39 -18.78
CA ALA A 155 9.85 15.46 -19.31
C ALA A 155 10.55 15.07 -20.62
N ASP A 156 10.68 13.78 -20.90
CA ASP A 156 11.19 13.29 -22.17
C ASP A 156 10.27 13.74 -23.33
N THR A 157 10.86 14.34 -24.37
CA THR A 157 10.12 14.87 -25.52
C THR A 157 9.45 13.79 -26.38
N SER A 158 9.75 12.50 -26.16
CA SER A 158 9.06 11.37 -26.80
C SER A 158 7.64 11.13 -26.28
N TRP A 159 7.22 11.79 -25.20
CA TRP A 159 5.83 11.75 -24.75
C TRP A 159 5.00 12.81 -25.46
N SER A 160 3.83 12.40 -25.95
CA SER A 160 2.82 13.29 -26.51
C SER A 160 2.26 14.23 -25.43
N ASP A 161 1.82 15.43 -25.82
CA ASP A 161 1.16 16.35 -24.89
C ASP A 161 -0.21 15.86 -24.44
N VAL A 162 -0.92 15.13 -25.32
CA VAL A 162 -2.19 14.47 -25.03
C VAL A 162 -1.96 12.96 -25.03
N PRO A 163 -2.38 12.22 -23.99
CA PRO A 163 -2.21 10.78 -23.93
C PRO A 163 -3.09 10.08 -24.98
N ASP A 164 -2.46 9.22 -25.78
CA ASP A 164 -3.15 8.20 -26.57
C ASP A 164 -3.12 6.85 -25.85
N SER A 165 -3.66 5.80 -26.46
CA SER A 165 -3.69 4.46 -25.87
C SER A 165 -2.29 3.91 -25.57
N ALA A 166 -1.33 4.12 -26.47
CA ALA A 166 0.04 3.61 -26.32
C ALA A 166 0.80 4.32 -25.19
N GLY A 167 0.70 5.65 -25.13
CA GLY A 167 1.23 6.47 -24.06
C GLY A 167 0.58 6.13 -22.72
N THR A 168 -0.75 5.99 -22.68
CA THR A 168 -1.48 5.62 -21.45
C THR A 168 -0.99 4.27 -20.92
N TYR A 169 -0.86 3.27 -21.80
CA TYR A 169 -0.32 1.96 -21.44
C TYR A 169 1.12 2.05 -20.91
N ARG A 170 1.99 2.80 -21.59
CA ARG A 170 3.39 3.01 -21.18
C ARG A 170 3.49 3.67 -19.81
N PHE A 171 2.68 4.71 -19.57
CA PHE A 171 2.67 5.41 -18.29
C PHE A 171 2.10 4.54 -17.16
N ARG A 172 1.05 3.78 -17.46
CA ARG A 172 0.49 2.79 -16.53
C ARG A 172 1.54 1.74 -16.13
N ALA A 173 2.29 1.20 -17.10
CA ALA A 173 3.36 0.25 -16.84
C ALA A 173 4.45 0.84 -15.93
N PHE A 174 4.82 2.11 -16.14
CA PHE A 174 5.71 2.84 -15.25
C PHE A 174 5.15 2.95 -13.82
N LEU A 175 3.89 3.37 -13.64
CA LEU A 175 3.26 3.46 -12.32
C LEU A 175 3.19 2.08 -11.62
N HIS A 176 3.05 1.01 -12.38
CA HIS A 176 3.07 -0.35 -11.86
C HIS A 176 4.44 -0.74 -11.32
N SER A 177 5.50 -0.54 -12.11
CA SER A 177 6.86 -1.02 -11.80
C SER A 177 7.62 -0.13 -10.82
N TYR A 178 7.29 1.16 -10.72
CA TYR A 178 7.97 2.10 -9.83
C TYR A 178 7.79 1.69 -8.37
N GLU A 179 8.89 1.52 -7.62
CA GLU A 179 8.89 1.30 -6.17
C GLU A 179 9.05 2.61 -5.41
N LEU A 180 8.31 2.75 -4.31
CA LEU A 180 8.40 3.93 -3.44
C LEU A 180 9.55 3.77 -2.46
N ASN A 181 10.31 4.84 -2.25
CA ASN A 181 11.29 4.90 -1.18
C ASN A 181 10.62 5.04 0.20
N ASN A 182 9.44 5.67 0.24
CA ASN A 182 8.67 5.85 1.46
C ASN A 182 7.39 5.01 1.42
N THR A 183 7.37 3.90 2.16
CA THR A 183 6.18 3.06 2.30
C THR A 183 5.06 3.81 3.03
N PRO A 184 3.88 4.01 2.41
CA PRO A 184 2.75 4.64 3.08
C PRO A 184 2.28 3.81 4.29
N THR A 185 2.01 4.47 5.41
CA THR A 185 1.57 3.80 6.65
C THR A 185 0.09 3.41 6.68
N VAL A 186 -0.66 3.70 5.62
CA VAL A 186 -2.05 3.23 5.46
C VAL A 186 -2.20 2.57 4.10
N ALA A 187 -2.98 1.49 4.05
CA ALA A 187 -3.31 0.80 2.82
C ALA A 187 -4.05 1.72 1.85
N VAL A 188 -3.89 1.43 0.55
CA VAL A 188 -4.67 2.06 -0.51
C VAL A 188 -6.16 1.84 -0.23
N PRO A 189 -7.03 2.88 -0.29
CA PRO A 189 -8.41 2.75 0.16
C PRO A 189 -9.15 1.66 -0.61
N GLY A 190 -9.82 0.78 0.11
CA GLY A 190 -10.49 -0.39 -0.43
C GLY A 190 -9.67 -1.68 -0.31
N PHE A 191 -8.35 -1.62 -0.09
CA PHE A 191 -7.46 -2.78 -0.03
C PHE A 191 -6.88 -3.06 1.37
N SER A 192 -7.45 -2.49 2.42
CA SER A 192 -7.10 -2.86 3.80
C SER A 192 -7.75 -4.20 4.16
N ASP A 193 -7.00 -5.14 4.74
CA ASP A 193 -7.55 -6.43 5.22
C ASP A 193 -8.62 -6.26 6.31
N HIS A 194 -8.54 -5.19 7.10
CA HIS A 194 -9.60 -4.75 8.01
C HIS A 194 -10.95 -4.47 7.31
N GLY A 195 -10.93 -4.18 6.01
CA GLY A 195 -12.11 -3.96 5.18
C GLY A 195 -12.89 -5.22 4.85
N GLN A 196 -12.35 -6.41 5.17
CA GLN A 196 -13.03 -7.70 5.03
C GLN A 196 -13.02 -8.50 6.34
N LEU A 197 -12.80 -7.82 7.48
CA LEU A 197 -12.60 -8.47 8.78
C LEU A 197 -11.54 -9.58 8.76
N ARG A 198 -10.51 -9.42 7.93
CA ARG A 198 -9.38 -10.37 7.87
C ARG A 198 -8.22 -9.94 8.73
N ALA A 199 -8.09 -8.67 9.07
CA ALA A 199 -7.03 -8.21 9.96
C ALA A 199 -7.56 -7.65 11.27
N PHE A 200 -6.76 -7.82 12.32
CA PHE A 200 -7.10 -7.50 13.70
C PHE A 200 -5.94 -6.78 14.36
N ASP A 201 -6.24 -5.62 14.94
CA ASP A 201 -5.28 -4.84 15.71
C ASP A 201 -5.55 -5.09 17.20
N PHE A 202 -4.62 -5.78 17.87
CA PHE A 202 -4.71 -6.08 19.30
C PHE A 202 -4.23 -4.91 20.16
N LYS A 203 -4.89 -4.68 21.30
CA LYS A 203 -4.51 -3.67 22.30
C LYS A 203 -4.32 -4.32 23.65
N VAL A 204 -3.29 -3.91 24.39
CA VAL A 204 -3.03 -4.41 25.74
C VAL A 204 -3.61 -3.46 26.77
N TYR A 205 -4.43 -3.98 27.67
CA TYR A 205 -4.99 -3.26 28.81
C TYR A 205 -4.58 -3.89 30.13
N ARG A 206 -4.53 -3.05 31.17
CA ARG A 206 -4.52 -3.46 32.57
C ARG A 206 -5.70 -2.78 33.25
N HIS A 207 -6.68 -3.58 33.68
CA HIS A 207 -8.00 -3.07 34.08
C HIS A 207 -8.61 -2.19 32.96
N ALA A 208 -8.90 -0.91 33.24
CA ALA A 208 -9.40 0.07 32.28
C ALA A 208 -8.30 0.89 31.58
N ARG A 209 -7.03 0.75 31.99
CA ARG A 209 -5.92 1.54 31.44
C ARG A 209 -5.35 0.88 30.20
N LEU A 210 -5.29 1.63 29.10
CA LEU A 210 -4.54 1.23 27.91
C LEU A 210 -3.03 1.25 28.20
N ILE A 211 -2.38 0.11 28.01
CA ILE A 211 -0.94 -0.08 28.19
C ILE A 211 -0.21 0.00 26.86
N ALA A 212 -0.73 -0.69 25.84
CA ALA A 212 -0.17 -0.68 24.49
C ALA A 212 -1.30 -0.56 23.46
N GLY A 213 -1.30 0.55 22.72
CA GLY A 213 -2.31 0.87 21.69
C GLY A 213 -1.75 0.83 20.27
N THR A 214 -2.57 1.16 19.28
CA THR A 214 -2.26 1.00 17.85
C THR A 214 -1.67 2.29 17.25
N THR A 215 -0.66 2.86 17.91
CA THR A 215 -0.03 4.13 17.48
C THR A 215 1.42 3.89 17.10
N THR A 216 1.74 4.04 15.81
CA THR A 216 3.08 3.75 15.27
C THR A 216 4.19 4.54 15.98
N ALA A 217 3.95 5.81 16.31
CA ALA A 217 4.93 6.66 17.00
C ALA A 217 5.31 6.18 18.41
N THR A 218 4.54 5.27 19.02
CA THR A 218 4.80 4.78 20.38
C THR A 218 5.24 3.32 20.42
N ILE A 219 5.38 2.64 19.26
CA ILE A 219 5.74 1.21 19.17
C ILE A 219 6.89 0.85 20.10
N ARG A 220 8.06 1.48 19.94
CA ARG A 220 9.25 1.13 20.74
C ARG A 220 8.98 1.22 22.25
N ARG A 221 8.32 2.28 22.71
CA ARG A 221 8.09 2.54 24.14
C ARG A 221 6.94 1.72 24.72
N ALA A 222 5.86 1.57 23.97
CA ALA A 222 4.61 0.98 24.45
C ALA A 222 4.52 -0.52 24.17
N TRP A 223 5.22 -1.03 23.14
CA TRP A 223 5.17 -2.41 22.70
C TRP A 223 6.50 -3.15 22.90
N ASP A 224 7.60 -2.64 22.33
CA ASP A 224 8.84 -3.41 22.24
C ASP A 224 9.62 -3.44 23.56
N LEU A 225 9.93 -2.26 24.14
CA LEU A 225 10.69 -2.17 25.39
C LEU A 225 10.04 -2.92 26.56
N PRO A 226 8.70 -2.89 26.74
CA PRO A 226 8.04 -3.67 27.79
C PRO A 226 7.84 -5.16 27.43
N GLY A 227 8.20 -5.57 26.20
CA GLY A 227 8.10 -6.95 25.71
C GLY A 227 6.70 -7.39 25.26
N TRP A 228 5.76 -6.47 25.06
CA TRP A 228 4.39 -6.83 24.65
C TRP A 228 4.33 -7.41 23.24
N SER A 229 5.19 -6.96 22.32
CA SER A 229 5.28 -7.53 20.97
C SER A 229 5.56 -9.03 21.03
N CYS A 230 6.58 -9.44 21.79
CA CYS A 230 6.94 -10.85 21.97
C CYS A 230 5.83 -11.64 22.70
N LYS A 231 5.22 -11.06 23.74
CA LYS A 231 4.15 -11.72 24.51
C LYS A 231 2.89 -11.95 23.67
N LEU A 232 2.48 -10.98 22.86
CA LEU A 232 1.37 -11.13 21.94
C LEU A 232 1.68 -12.21 20.89
N ASN A 233 2.87 -12.13 20.29
CA ASN A 233 3.29 -13.11 19.29
C ASN A 233 3.31 -14.54 19.86
N ALA A 234 3.82 -14.72 21.08
CA ALA A 234 3.84 -16.01 21.76
C ALA A 234 2.44 -16.51 22.13
N ALA A 235 1.47 -15.61 22.38
CA ALA A 235 0.08 -15.99 22.62
C ALA A 235 -0.62 -16.43 21.33
N ILE A 236 -0.26 -15.84 20.18
CA ILE A 236 -0.88 -16.14 18.88
C ILE A 236 -0.21 -17.34 18.19
N CYS A 237 1.08 -17.24 17.86
CA CYS A 237 1.76 -18.23 17.01
C CYS A 237 1.94 -19.60 17.69
N ASN A 238 2.03 -19.65 19.02
CA ASN A 238 2.10 -20.93 19.73
C ASN A 238 0.73 -21.60 19.92
N TYR A 239 -0.35 -20.93 19.52
CA TYR A 239 -1.72 -21.41 19.68
C TYR A 239 -2.40 -21.71 18.34
N SER A 240 -2.08 -20.92 17.31
CA SER A 240 -2.85 -20.90 16.09
C SER A 240 -1.98 -20.73 14.86
N ASP A 241 -2.26 -21.56 13.86
CA ASP A 241 -1.81 -21.42 12.47
C ASP A 241 -2.80 -20.58 11.64
N VAL A 242 -3.95 -20.17 12.21
CA VAL A 242 -4.99 -19.41 11.50
C VAL A 242 -4.81 -17.90 11.57
N PHE A 243 -3.76 -17.42 12.26
CA PHE A 243 -3.34 -16.03 12.29
C PHE A 243 -1.89 -15.89 11.82
N VAL A 244 -1.66 -14.95 10.91
CA VAL A 244 -0.34 -14.60 10.38
C VAL A 244 0.01 -13.18 10.81
N GLY A 245 1.20 -13.01 11.37
CA GLY A 245 1.71 -11.73 11.83
C GLY A 245 2.91 -11.87 12.77
N PRO A 246 3.36 -10.77 13.40
CA PRO A 246 2.83 -9.41 13.23
C PRO A 246 3.11 -8.84 11.83
N LEU A 247 2.46 -7.74 11.46
CA LEU A 247 2.79 -7.03 10.21
C LEU A 247 4.20 -6.43 10.30
N ILE A 248 5.03 -6.73 9.31
CA ILE A 248 6.45 -6.33 9.29
C ILE A 248 6.65 -4.99 8.57
N GLU A 249 5.88 -4.72 7.51
CA GLU A 249 6.01 -3.49 6.74
C GLU A 249 4.63 -2.92 6.33
N PRO A 250 4.23 -1.74 6.84
CA PRO A 250 4.88 -1.03 7.96
C PRO A 250 4.87 -1.88 9.24
N TYR A 251 5.88 -1.74 10.10
CA TYR A 251 5.95 -2.52 11.33
C TYR A 251 4.80 -2.17 12.27
N GLU A 252 3.94 -3.15 12.56
CA GLU A 252 2.81 -3.04 13.47
C GLU A 252 2.72 -4.31 14.35
N PRO A 253 3.31 -4.32 15.55
CA PRO A 253 3.38 -5.52 16.40
C PRO A 253 2.01 -6.02 16.89
N TRP A 254 0.97 -5.20 16.75
CA TRP A 254 -0.41 -5.52 17.10
C TRP A 254 -1.22 -6.14 15.95
N HIS A 255 -0.72 -6.09 14.72
CA HIS A 255 -1.52 -6.39 13.53
C HIS A 255 -1.33 -7.84 13.10
N TYR A 256 -2.43 -8.60 13.08
CA TYR A 256 -2.44 -9.99 12.63
C TYR A 256 -3.59 -10.22 11.65
N THR A 257 -3.32 -11.00 10.60
CA THR A 257 -4.29 -11.40 9.58
C THR A 257 -4.80 -12.81 9.88
N TRP A 258 -6.11 -12.95 10.03
CA TRP A 258 -6.79 -14.23 10.07
C TRP A 258 -6.89 -14.82 8.66
N VAL A 259 -6.35 -16.02 8.48
CA VAL A 259 -6.30 -16.72 7.19
C VAL A 259 -7.30 -17.88 7.09
N GLY A 260 -8.01 -18.18 8.18
CA GLY A 260 -8.98 -19.26 8.25
C GLY A 260 -8.38 -20.66 8.11
N ARG A 261 -9.28 -21.65 8.03
CA ARG A 261 -9.02 -23.02 7.59
C ARG A 261 -10.09 -23.42 6.59
#